data_AF-A0AAW9PSF7-F1
#
_entry.id   AF-A0AAW9PSF7-F1
#
_cell.length_a   1.000
_cell.length_b   1.000
_cell.length_c   1.000
_cell.angle_alpha   90.00
_cell.angle_beta   90.00
_cell.angle_gamma   90.00
#
_symmetry.space_group_name_H-M   'P 1'
#
loop_
_entity.id
_entity.type
_entity.pdbx_description
1 polymer ?
#
loop_
_entity_poly.entity_id
_entity_poly.type
_entity_poly.pdbx_seq_one_letter_code
_entity_poly.pdbx_strand_id
1 'polypeptide(L)'
;MYLHLVPTLYHTISNKCRLESVTIPELKFEIKGDALSCGRPFPNKRLNVGMQKNRKAMIGLLLENDKKVSHFTTQYKWYIEDIGIVQHNIKTIVLDCDFDLISQYIGLNIGLDEFKPRLHHSYCRIQIKMVTNKFNMN
;
A
#
# COMPACT_ATOMS: atom_id res chain seq x y z
N MET A 1 11.65 -9.76 10.48
CA MET A 1 11.14 -9.31 9.16
C MET A 1 10.11 -8.21 9.40
N TYR A 2 10.04 -7.24 8.51
CA TYR A 2 9.12 -6.11 8.54
C TYR A 2 8.16 -6.18 7.36
N LEU A 3 6.87 -6.05 7.65
CA LEU A 3 5.81 -5.97 6.66
C LEU A 3 5.31 -4.53 6.61
N HIS A 4 5.64 -3.82 5.54
CA HIS A 4 5.10 -2.51 5.25
C HIS A 4 3.77 -2.65 4.51
N LEU A 5 2.69 -2.61 5.30
CA LEU A 5 1.30 -2.71 4.86
C LEU A 5 0.83 -1.35 4.35
N VAL A 6 0.08 -1.30 3.25
CA VAL A 6 -0.30 -0.04 2.60
C VAL A 6 -1.83 0.06 2.44
N PRO A 7 -2.58 0.26 3.54
CA PRO A 7 -4.01 0.49 3.49
C PRO A 7 -4.27 1.85 2.82
N THR A 8 -4.50 1.80 1.51
CA THR A 8 -4.79 2.99 0.71
C THR A 8 -6.13 2.82 0.01
N LEU A 9 -6.86 3.92 -0.10
CA LEU A 9 -8.14 3.99 -0.80
C LEU A 9 -8.11 5.21 -1.72
N TYR A 10 -8.01 4.96 -3.02
CA TYR A 10 -8.22 6.01 -4.01
C TYR A 10 -9.72 6.24 -4.16
N HIS A 11 -10.19 7.40 -3.73
CA HIS A 11 -11.61 7.73 -3.71
C HIS A 11 -11.83 9.13 -4.27
N THR A 12 -12.58 9.21 -5.36
CA THR A 12 -12.74 10.46 -6.13
C THR A 12 -13.85 11.36 -5.62
N ILE A 13 -14.71 10.84 -4.74
CA ILE A 13 -15.87 11.53 -4.19
C ILE A 13 -15.51 12.05 -2.79
N SER A 14 -16.23 13.05 -2.30
CA SER A 14 -15.95 13.72 -1.03
C SER A 14 -16.51 13.02 0.21
N ASN A 15 -17.04 11.79 0.08
CA ASN A 15 -17.56 11.04 1.21
C ASN A 15 -16.48 10.80 2.27
N LYS A 16 -16.88 10.79 3.55
CA LYS A 16 -15.97 10.39 4.63
C LYS A 16 -15.61 8.92 4.48
N CYS A 17 -14.32 8.62 4.55
CA CYS A 17 -13.81 7.26 4.56
C CYS A 17 -13.24 6.93 5.95
N ARG A 18 -13.54 5.73 6.43
CA ARG A 18 -12.99 5.17 7.66
C ARG A 18 -12.41 3.79 7.38
N LEU A 19 -11.20 3.54 7.85
CA LEU A 19 -10.61 2.21 7.83
C LEU A 19 -11.11 1.46 9.07
N GLU A 20 -11.94 0.44 8.85
CA GLU A 20 -12.51 -0.38 9.91
C GLU A 20 -11.51 -1.37 10.48
N SER A 21 -10.72 -1.99 9.60
CA SER A 21 -9.79 -3.03 10.00
C SER A 21 -8.66 -3.25 8.99
N VAL A 22 -7.51 -3.65 9.52
CA VAL A 22 -6.43 -4.30 8.78
C VAL A 22 -6.22 -5.69 9.39
N THR A 23 -6.31 -6.73 8.57
CA THR A 23 -6.11 -8.12 9.02
C THR A 23 -5.10 -8.84 8.16
N ILE A 24 -4.35 -9.76 8.77
CA ILE A 24 -3.53 -10.76 8.07
C ILE A 24 -3.84 -12.11 8.72
N PRO A 25 -4.77 -12.90 8.14
CA PRO A 25 -5.21 -14.16 8.75
C PRO A 25 -4.07 -15.16 8.99
N GLU A 26 -3.13 -15.27 8.05
CA GLU A 26 -1.99 -16.19 8.14
C GLU A 26 -1.08 -15.88 9.34
N LEU A 27 -1.09 -14.64 9.83
CA LEU A 27 -0.29 -14.18 10.97
C LEU A 27 -1.11 -14.00 12.24
N LYS A 28 -2.42 -14.30 12.21
CA LYS A 28 -3.36 -13.97 13.30
C LYS A 28 -3.27 -12.49 13.72
N PHE A 29 -2.92 -11.62 12.78
CA PHE A 29 -2.77 -10.19 13.02
C PHE A 29 -4.07 -9.47 12.71
N GLU A 30 -4.47 -8.57 13.60
CA GLU A 30 -5.65 -7.74 13.44
C GLU A 30 -5.50 -6.42 14.20
N ILE A 31 -5.89 -5.33 13.53
CA ILE A 31 -6.09 -4.02 14.14
C ILE A 31 -7.43 -3.47 13.64
N LYS A 32 -8.25 -2.92 14.54
CA LYS A 32 -9.65 -2.57 14.30
C LYS A 32 -10.04 -1.25 14.96
N GLY A 33 -11.11 -0.65 14.43
CA GLY A 33 -11.90 0.38 15.10
C GLY A 33 -11.05 1.56 15.57
N ASP A 34 -11.15 1.88 16.86
CA ASP A 34 -10.55 3.08 17.46
C ASP A 34 -9.02 3.11 17.48
N ALA A 35 -8.34 2.01 17.17
CA ALA A 35 -6.89 2.02 17.00
C ALA A 35 -6.45 2.63 15.66
N LEU A 36 -7.40 2.80 14.72
CA LEU A 36 -7.16 3.28 13.37
C LEU A 36 -7.75 4.67 13.15
N SER A 37 -7.16 5.39 12.21
CA SER A 37 -7.71 6.62 11.66
C SER A 37 -7.40 6.70 10.18
N CYS A 38 -7.95 7.72 9.51
CA CYS A 38 -7.70 7.98 8.11
C CYS A 38 -7.21 9.40 7.91
N GLY A 39 -6.38 9.60 6.90
CA GLY A 39 -5.86 10.90 6.55
C GLY A 39 -5.48 10.99 5.08
N ARG A 40 -4.99 12.17 4.69
CA ARG A 40 -4.45 12.43 3.36
C ARG A 40 -3.02 12.93 3.52
N PRO A 41 -2.01 12.13 3.15
CA PRO A 41 -0.61 12.56 3.24
C PRO A 41 -0.27 13.61 2.18
N PHE A 42 -1.06 13.70 1.12
CA PHE A 42 -0.87 14.65 0.02
C PHE A 42 -2.13 15.50 -0.16
N PRO A 43 -2.03 16.85 -0.06
CA PRO A 43 -3.20 17.75 -0.17
C PRO A 43 -3.96 17.61 -1.50
N ASN A 44 -3.23 17.41 -2.60
CA ASN A 44 -3.79 17.44 -3.97
C ASN A 44 -4.15 16.05 -4.52
N LYS A 45 -4.00 14.97 -3.73
CA LYS A 45 -4.31 13.62 -4.20
C LYS A 45 -5.61 13.11 -3.58
N ARG A 46 -6.40 12.42 -4.40
CA ARG A 46 -7.64 11.71 -4.02
C ARG A 46 -7.36 10.38 -3.28
N LEU A 47 -6.27 10.35 -2.52
CA LEU A 47 -5.74 9.15 -1.87
C LEU A 47 -5.92 9.27 -0.36
N ASN A 48 -6.82 8.47 0.19
CA ASN A 48 -6.91 8.28 1.64
C ASN A 48 -5.93 7.18 2.06
N VAL A 49 -5.29 7.39 3.20
CA VAL A 49 -4.44 6.39 3.85
C VAL A 49 -5.03 6.00 5.19
N GLY A 50 -4.96 4.72 5.49
CA GLY A 50 -5.19 4.21 6.82
C GLY A 50 -3.93 4.36 7.66
N MET A 51 -4.08 4.79 8.90
CA MET A 51 -2.98 5.00 9.83
C MET A 51 -3.38 4.59 11.25
N GLN A 52 -2.40 4.43 12.12
CA GLN A 52 -2.66 4.31 13.55
C GLN A 52 -3.20 5.64 14.08
N LYS A 53 -4.18 5.59 14.99
CA LYS A 53 -4.74 6.80 15.62
C LYS A 53 -3.63 7.62 16.29
N ASN A 54 -3.79 8.95 16.27
CA ASN A 54 -2.83 9.93 16.80
C ASN A 54 -1.45 9.93 16.11
N ARG A 55 -1.32 9.36 14.91
CA ARG A 55 -0.12 9.50 14.06
C ARG A 55 -0.35 10.47 12.92
N LYS A 56 0.75 11.00 12.37
CA LYS A 56 0.74 11.79 11.13
C LYS A 56 0.28 10.90 9.97
N ALA A 57 -0.49 11.48 9.05
CA ALA A 57 -0.83 10.82 7.80
C ALA A 57 0.44 10.51 6.99
N MET A 58 0.72 9.22 6.82
CA MET A 58 1.85 8.68 6.07
C MET A 58 1.38 7.48 5.25
N ILE A 59 2.18 7.09 4.27
CA ILE A 59 1.90 5.88 3.51
C ILE A 59 2.30 4.68 4.37
N GLY A 60 1.29 3.92 4.77
CA GLY A 60 1.45 2.58 5.31
C GLY A 60 1.68 2.46 6.81
N LEU A 61 1.71 1.20 7.24
CA LEU A 61 1.93 0.72 8.60
C LEU A 61 3.08 -0.27 8.56
N LEU A 62 4.03 -0.14 9.48
CA LEU A 62 5.14 -1.09 9.61
C LEU A 62 4.81 -2.09 10.71
N LEU A 63 4.74 -3.36 10.36
CA LEU A 63 4.54 -4.48 11.27
C LEU A 63 5.84 -5.27 11.39
N GLU A 64 6.34 -5.40 12.61
CA GLU A 64 7.43 -6.33 12.92
C GLU A 64 6.88 -7.75 13.05
N ASN A 65 7.58 -8.71 12.46
CA ASN A 65 7.22 -10.11 12.46
C ASN A 65 8.46 -10.98 12.66
N ASP A 66 8.42 -11.83 13.68
CA ASP A 66 9.54 -12.68 14.09
C ASP A 66 9.82 -13.82 13.11
N LYS A 67 8.85 -14.14 12.25
CA LYS A 67 8.92 -15.26 11.31
C LYS A 67 9.14 -14.76 9.89
N LYS A 68 9.93 -15.50 9.12
CA LYS A 68 9.95 -15.32 7.66
C LYS A 68 8.63 -15.82 7.08
N VAL A 69 8.05 -15.06 6.15
CA VAL A 69 6.80 -15.42 5.47
C VAL A 69 7.09 -15.62 3.98
N SER A 70 6.58 -16.71 3.39
CA SER A 70 6.66 -16.95 1.95
C SER A 70 5.46 -16.37 1.20
N HIS A 71 4.33 -16.22 1.88
CA HIS A 71 3.15 -15.51 1.39
C HIS A 71 2.27 -15.07 2.56
N PHE A 72 1.43 -14.07 2.32
CA PHE A 72 0.38 -13.65 3.25
C PHE A 72 -0.69 -12.83 2.52
N THR A 73 -1.88 -12.75 3.11
CA THR A 73 -2.99 -11.99 2.56
C THR A 73 -3.35 -10.87 3.52
N THR A 74 -3.25 -9.62 3.08
CA THR A 74 -3.73 -8.49 3.87
C THR A 74 -5.12 -8.09 3.42
N GLN A 75 -6.04 -7.90 4.37
CA GLN A 75 -7.39 -7.43 4.10
C GLN A 75 -7.58 -6.06 4.73
N TYR A 76 -8.02 -5.09 3.93
CA TYR A 76 -8.42 -3.76 4.39
C TYR A 76 -9.91 -3.61 4.24
N LYS A 77 -10.61 -3.41 5.35
CA LYS A 77 -12.03 -3.11 5.33
C LYS A 77 -12.22 -1.61 5.51
N TRP A 78 -12.84 -0.98 4.54
CA TRP A 78 -13.15 0.44 4.53
C TRP A 78 -14.66 0.62 4.64
N TYR A 79 -15.08 1.58 5.46
CA TYR A 79 -16.42 2.15 5.41
C TYR A 79 -16.35 3.47 4.64
N ILE A 80 -17.27 3.64 3.69
CA ILE A 80 -17.45 4.89 2.96
C ILE A 80 -18.88 5.37 3.23
N GLU A 81 -19.00 6.59 3.74
CA GLU A 81 -20.28 7.26 4.00
C GLU A 81 -21.17 7.21 2.73
N ASP A 82 -22.45 6.87 2.91
CA ASP A 82 -23.46 6.71 1.84
C ASP A 82 -23.20 5.63 0.77
N ILE A 83 -22.14 4.82 0.92
CA ILE A 83 -21.83 3.69 0.00
C ILE A 83 -21.81 2.35 0.75
N GLY A 84 -21.23 2.32 1.95
CA GLY A 84 -21.13 1.12 2.78
C GLY A 84 -19.71 0.55 2.85
N ILE A 85 -19.62 -0.77 3.01
CA ILE A 85 -18.36 -1.46 3.28
C ILE A 85 -17.70 -1.93 1.98
N VAL A 86 -16.43 -1.56 1.81
CA VAL A 86 -15.55 -2.04 0.73
C VAL A 86 -14.40 -2.82 1.34
N GLN A 87 -14.12 -4.01 0.81
CA GLN A 87 -12.99 -4.83 1.25
C GLN A 87 -11.96 -4.98 0.13
N HIS A 88 -10.73 -4.58 0.41
CA HIS A 88 -9.58 -4.78 -0.47
C HIS A 88 -8.71 -5.92 0.07
N ASN A 89 -8.49 -6.96 -0.73
CA ASN A 89 -7.65 -8.10 -0.38
C ASN A 89 -6.39 -8.10 -1.23
N ILE A 90 -5.22 -8.10 -0.57
CA ILE A 90 -3.90 -8.12 -1.21
C ILE A 90 -3.20 -9.42 -0.86
N LYS A 91 -3.03 -10.32 -1.84
CA LYS A 91 -2.20 -11.51 -1.70
C LYS A 91 -0.76 -11.16 -2.06
N THR A 92 0.15 -11.28 -1.10
CA THR A 92 1.59 -11.06 -1.28
C THR A 92 2.30 -12.40 -1.36
N ILE A 93 3.09 -12.60 -2.41
CA ILE A 93 3.97 -13.77 -2.58
C ILE A 93 5.40 -13.25 -2.52
N VAL A 94 6.20 -13.83 -1.63
CA VAL A 94 7.58 -13.42 -1.34
C VAL A 94 8.52 -14.36 -2.10
N LEU A 95 9.40 -13.78 -2.94
CA LEU A 95 10.24 -14.54 -3.86
C LEU A 95 11.67 -14.78 -3.34
N ASP A 96 12.12 -13.99 -2.37
CA ASP A 96 13.43 -14.09 -1.75
C ASP A 96 13.33 -13.95 -0.22
N CYS A 97 14.39 -14.31 0.49
CA CYS A 97 14.47 -14.08 1.93
C CYS A 97 15.78 -13.44 2.34
N ASP A 98 16.39 -12.71 1.41
CA ASP A 98 17.68 -12.04 1.55
C ASP A 98 17.53 -10.70 2.26
N PHE A 99 16.33 -10.09 2.19
CA PHE A 99 16.01 -8.82 2.81
C PHE A 99 14.94 -8.94 3.88
N ASP A 100 15.03 -8.08 4.89
CA ASP A 100 14.10 -8.10 6.02
C ASP A 100 12.83 -7.28 5.80
N LEU A 101 12.70 -6.50 4.71
CA LEU A 101 11.54 -5.64 4.45
C LEU A 101 10.74 -6.13 3.23
N ILE A 102 9.46 -6.37 3.44
CA ILE A 102 8.47 -6.57 2.39
C ILE A 102 7.57 -5.34 2.37
N SER A 103 7.38 -4.71 1.21
CA SER A 103 6.47 -3.58 1.07
C SER A 103 5.40 -3.82 0.02
N GLN A 104 4.16 -3.47 0.37
CA GLN A 104 3.04 -3.38 -0.56
C GLN A 104 3.00 -2.04 -1.30
N TYR A 105 3.93 -1.12 -1.03
CA TYR A 105 3.95 0.18 -1.67
C TYR A 105 4.65 0.07 -3.02
N ILE A 106 3.87 0.07 -4.10
CA ILE A 106 4.42 -0.04 -5.47
C ILE A 106 5.41 1.09 -5.82
N GLY A 107 5.30 2.25 -5.16
CA GLY A 107 6.23 3.36 -5.34
C GLY A 107 7.65 3.07 -4.84
N LEU A 108 7.86 2.03 -4.03
CA LEU A 108 9.20 1.55 -3.64
C LEU A 108 9.75 0.48 -4.58
N ASN A 109 8.94 0.00 -5.53
CA ASN A 109 9.38 -1.01 -6.51
C ASN A 109 10.11 -0.40 -7.71
N ILE A 110 10.04 0.93 -7.89
CA ILE A 110 10.81 1.66 -8.89
C ILE A 110 12.18 1.92 -8.28
N GLY A 111 13.17 1.20 -8.78
CA GLY A 111 14.56 1.33 -8.35
C GLY A 111 14.99 2.79 -8.29
N LEU A 112 15.56 3.16 -7.15
CA LEU A 112 16.58 4.18 -7.09
C LEU A 112 17.63 3.82 -8.16
N ASP A 113 18.10 4.80 -8.93
CA ASP A 113 18.94 4.61 -10.14
C ASP A 113 20.18 3.70 -9.96
N GLU A 114 20.56 3.43 -8.71
CA GLU A 114 21.66 2.55 -8.32
C GLU A 114 21.33 1.05 -8.34
N PHE A 115 20.05 0.65 -8.34
CA PHE A 115 19.63 -0.75 -8.37
C PHE A 115 18.86 -1.07 -9.63
N LYS A 116 19.35 -2.05 -10.41
CA LYS A 116 18.66 -2.55 -11.61
C LYS A 116 17.18 -2.83 -11.29
N PRO A 117 16.24 -2.29 -12.10
CA PRO A 117 14.81 -2.57 -11.92
C PRO A 117 14.56 -4.08 -11.88
N ARG A 118 13.96 -4.58 -10.80
CA ARG A 118 13.58 -6.00 -10.67
C ARG A 118 12.25 -6.26 -11.38
N LEU A 119 12.16 -5.82 -12.65
CA LEU A 119 10.99 -6.07 -13.48
C LEU A 119 10.98 -7.54 -13.89
N HIS A 120 9.88 -8.23 -13.61
CA HIS A 120 9.67 -9.60 -14.09
C HIS A 120 9.69 -9.61 -15.62
N HIS A 121 10.29 -10.63 -16.25
CA HIS A 121 10.54 -10.67 -17.70
C HIS A 121 9.28 -10.45 -18.56
N SER A 122 8.10 -10.79 -18.05
CA SER A 122 6.81 -10.51 -18.70
C SER A 122 6.54 -9.02 -18.94
N TYR A 123 7.05 -8.13 -18.08
CA TYR A 123 6.92 -6.67 -18.23
C TYR A 123 7.87 -6.12 -19.31
N CYS A 124 8.99 -6.80 -19.60
CA CYS A 124 9.91 -6.41 -20.68
C CYS A 124 9.26 -6.51 -22.08
N ARG A 125 8.16 -7.27 -22.21
CA ARG A 125 7.43 -7.43 -23.47
C ARG A 125 6.40 -6.33 -23.72
N ILE A 126 6.04 -5.57 -22.69
CA ILE A 126 5.14 -4.42 -22.81
C ILE A 126 6.04 -3.22 -22.98
N GLN A 127 6.39 -2.90 -24.22
CA GLN A 127 7.10 -1.67 -24.55
C GLN A 127 6.15 -0.50 -24.28
N ILE A 128 6.06 -0.06 -23.02
CA ILE A 128 5.42 1.21 -22.69
C ILE A 128 6.33 2.27 -23.27
N LYS A 129 5.97 2.80 -24.45
CA LYS A 129 6.54 4.04 -24.96
C LYS A 129 6.28 5.10 -23.91
N MET A 130 7.28 5.40 -23.09
CA MET A 130 7.30 6.62 -22.29
C MET A 130 7.24 7.77 -23.28
N VAL A 131 6.07 8.39 -23.40
CA VAL A 131 5.91 9.66 -24.11
C VAL A 131 6.60 10.70 -23.25
N THR A 132 7.87 10.97 -23.55
CA THR A 132 8.58 12.11 -23.00
C THR A 132 8.02 13.36 -23.68
N ASN A 133 7.00 13.97 -23.08
CA ASN A 133 6.66 15.35 -23.40
C ASN A 133 7.81 16.22 -22.91
N LYS A 134 8.73 16.55 -23.83
CA LYS A 134 9.62 17.69 -23.66
C LYS A 134 8.74 18.94 -23.60
N PHE A 135 8.53 19.46 -22.41
CA PHE A 135 8.09 20.84 -22.26
C PHE A 135 9.25 21.73 -22.70
N ASN A 136 9.18 22.27 -23.91
CA ASN A 136 9.99 23.42 -24.29
C ASN A 136 9.42 24.63 -23.53
N MET A 137 10.21 25.17 -22.61
CA MET A 137 9.98 26.52 -22.10
C MET A 137 10.49 27.50 -23.17
N ASN A 138 9.57 28.26 -23.76
CA ASN A 138 9.87 29.57 -24.33
C ASN A 138 9.64 30.62 -23.25
#